data_AF-A0AAA9ZKR3-F1
#
_entry.id   AF-A0AAA9ZKR3-F1
#
_cell.length_a   1.000
_cell.length_b   1.000
_cell.length_c   1.000
_cell.angle_alpha   90.00
_cell.angle_beta   90.00
_cell.angle_gamma   90.00
#
_symmetry.space_group_name_H-M   'P 1'
#
loop_
_entity.id
_entity.type
_entity.pdbx_description
1 polymer ?
#
loop_
_entity_poly.entity_id
_entity_poly.type
_entity_poly.pdbx_seq_one_letter_code
_entity_poly.pdbx_strand_id
1 'polypeptide(L)' 'MESRDGDRTTGRYFVLLPDGRKQVVNYEADQNGYRPTISYEDTGAGAGGYPNSQQGGFQGY' A
#
# COMPACT_ATOMS: atom_id res chain seq x y z
N MET A 1 2.02 -8.81 4.45
CA MET A 1 2.54 -10.19 4.40
C MET A 1 3.73 -10.14 3.49
N GLU A 2 4.91 -10.22 4.07
CA GLU A 2 6.17 -10.38 3.36
C GLU A 2 6.35 -11.87 3.07
N SER A 3 6.62 -12.22 1.81
CA SER A 3 7.01 -13.57 1.41
C SER A 3 8.38 -13.48 0.79
N ARG A 4 9.36 -14.19 1.36
CA ARG A 4 10.70 -14.38 0.80
C ARG A 4 10.78 -15.77 0.20
N ASP A 5 10.95 -15.85 -1.11
CA ASP A 5 11.33 -17.08 -1.82
C ASP A 5 12.75 -16.85 -2.36
N GLY A 6 13.75 -17.44 -1.68
CA GLY A 6 15.16 -17.23 -1.99
C GLY A 6 15.60 -15.76 -1.83
N ASP A 7 16.06 -15.15 -2.92
CA ASP A 7 16.54 -13.76 -3.00
C ASP A 7 15.42 -12.76 -3.33
N ARG A 8 14.24 -13.25 -3.76
CA ARG A 8 13.11 -12.41 -4.16
C ARG A 8 12.31 -11.97 -2.95
N THR A 9 12.20 -10.66 -2.76
CA THR A 9 11.35 -10.00 -1.77
C THR A 9 10.29 -9.18 -2.49
N THR A 10 9.01 -9.45 -2.21
CA THR A 10 7.90 -8.64 -2.72
C THR A 10 7.11 -8.03 -1.59
N GLY A 11 6.46 -6.90 -1.87
CA GLY A 11 5.60 -6.25 -0.91
C GLY A 11 4.75 -5.16 -1.54
N ARG A 12 3.83 -4.62 -0.74
CA ARG A 12 3.05 -3.44 -1.11
C ARG A 12 2.96 -2.47 0.05
N TYR A 13 2.96 -1.18 -0.25
CA TYR A 13 2.58 -0.13 0.68
C TYR A 13 1.73 0.92 -0.03
N PHE A 14 1.10 1.80 0.76
CA PHE A 14 0.33 2.91 0.22
C PHE A 14 0.59 4.20 1.00
N VAL A 15 0.42 5.33 0.32
CA VAL A 15 0.50 6.68 0.88
C VAL A 15 -0.77 7.44 0.49
N LEU A 16 -1.39 8.11 1.46
CA LEU A 16 -2.49 9.03 1.20
C LEU A 16 -1.90 10.40 0.82
N LEU A 17 -2.27 10.89 -0.36
CA LEU A 17 -1.81 12.17 -0.86
C LEU A 17 -2.73 13.30 -0.38
N PRO A 18 -2.21 14.53 -0.22
CA PRO A 18 -3.02 15.69 0.17
C PRO A 18 -4.10 16.04 -0.85
N ASP A 19 -3.96 15.59 -2.10
CA ASP A 19 -4.96 15.76 -3.16
C ASP A 19 -6.15 14.79 -3.07
N GLY A 20 -6.14 13.87 -2.09
CA GLY A 20 -7.22 12.89 -1.89
C GLY A 20 -7.02 11.58 -2.65
N ARG A 21 -5.98 11.42 -3.46
CA ARG A 21 -5.60 10.13 -4.03
C ARG A 21 -4.82 9.24 -3.07
N LYS A 22 -4.86 7.94 -3.33
CA LYS A 22 -3.98 6.94 -2.71
C LYS A 22 -2.95 6.51 -3.73
N GLN A 23 -1.68 6.72 -3.41
CA GLN A 23 -0.58 6.14 -4.15
C GLN A 23 -0.34 4.73 -3.62
N VAL A 24 -0.45 3.73 -4.49
CA VAL A 24 -0.18 2.33 -4.17
C VAL A 24 1.13 1.94 -4.85
N VAL A 25 2.08 1.44 -4.06
CA VAL A 25 3.36 0.95 -4.55
C VAL A 25 3.44 -0.54 -4.30
N ASN A 26 3.53 -1.31 -5.39
CA ASN A 26 3.87 -2.72 -5.35
C ASN A 26 5.32 -2.84 -5.77
N TYR A 27 6.13 -3.57 -5.01
CA TYR A 27 7.55 -3.69 -5.31
C TYR A 27 8.00 -5.13 -5.30
N GLU A 28 9.01 -5.37 -6.13
CA GLU A 28 9.80 -6.58 -6.20
C GLU A 28 11.28 -6.20 -6.10
N ALA A 29 12.02 -6.89 -5.25
CA ALA A 29 13.46 -6.76 -5.11
C ALA A 29 14.08 -8.15 -5.21
N ASP A 30 15.08 -8.29 -6.06
CA ASP A 30 15.87 -9.51 -6.25
C ASP A 30 17.31 -9.14 -6.66
N GLN A 31 18.13 -10.13 -7.01
CA GLN A 31 19.54 -9.97 -7.44
C GLN A 31 19.71 -8.99 -8.59
N ASN A 32 18.67 -8.81 -9.41
CA ASN A 32 18.65 -7.89 -10.54
C ASN A 32 18.21 -6.46 -10.15
N GLY A 33 18.01 -6.18 -8.86
CA GLY A 33 17.70 -4.85 -8.32
C GLY A 33 16.23 -4.66 -7.92
N TYR A 34 15.88 -3.40 -7.65
CA TYR A 34 14.55 -2.98 -7.18
C TYR A 34 13.65 -2.55 -8.34
N ARG A 35 12.43 -3.10 -8.39
CA ARG A 35 11.45 -2.91 -9.46
C ARG A 35 10.07 -2.54 -8.89
N PRO A 36 9.74 -1.24 -8.79
CA PRO A 36 8.43 -0.80 -8.31
C PRO A 36 7.43 -0.59 -9.45
N THR A 37 6.16 -0.91 -9.17
CA THR A 37 4.99 -0.53 -9.97
C THR A 37 4.12 0.40 -9.14
N ILE A 38 3.87 1.62 -9.65
CA ILE A 38 3.14 2.67 -8.93
C ILE A 38 1.80 2.90 -9.61
N SER A 39 0.73 2.89 -8.82
CA SER A 39 -0.63 3.20 -9.27
C SER A 39 -1.25 4.28 -8.39
N TYR A 40 -2.18 5.04 -8.95
CA TYR A 40 -2.96 6.05 -8.23
C TYR A 40 -4.43 5.66 -8.25
N GLU A 41 -5.04 5.62 -7.07
CA GLU A 41 -6.46 5.38 -6.90
C GLU A 41 -7.11 6.65 -6.36
N ASP A 42 -8.20 7.09 -6.99
CA ASP A 42 -9.05 8.11 -6.39
C ASP A 42 -9.76 7.50 -5.18
N THR A 43 -9.61 8.10 -3.99
CA THR A 43 -10.25 7.55 -2.78
C THR A 43 -11.66 8.05 -2.56
N GLY A 44 -12.19 8.90 -3.45
CA GLY A 44 -13.45 9.61 -3.24
C GLY A 44 -13.38 10.67 -2.14
N ALA A 45 -12.25 10.85 -1.47
CA ALA A 45 -12.05 11.83 -0.40
C ALA A 45 -11.95 13.29 -0.89
N GLY A 46 -12.05 13.52 -2.21
CA GLY A 46 -12.13 14.85 -2.82
C GLY A 46 -13.43 15.62 -2.49
N ALA A 47 -14.39 14.98 -1.80
CA ALA A 47 -15.61 15.61 -1.30
C ALA A 47 -15.80 15.34 0.20
N GLY A 48 -14.94 15.92 1.03
CA GLY A 48 -15.20 16.09 2.46
C GLY A 48 -15.14 14.81 3.31
N GLY A 49 -14.05 14.67 4.05
CA GLY A 49 -13.97 13.76 5.18
C GLY A 49 -13.10 12.56 4.90
N TYR A 50 -12.00 12.49 5.65
CA TYR A 50 -11.31 11.25 5.95
C TYR A 50 -12.36 10.17 6.28
N PRO A 51 -12.54 9.12 5.47
CA PRO A 51 -13.25 7.96 5.96
C PRO A 51 -12.38 7.36 7.06
N ASN A 52 -12.81 7.62 8.30
CA ASN A 52 -12.46 6.87 9.48
C ASN A 52 -12.34 5.40 9.07
N SER A 53 -11.11 4.88 9.11
CA SER A 53 -10.83 3.46 9.02
C SER A 53 -11.52 2.82 10.21
N GLN A 54 -12.79 2.44 10.01
CA GLN A 54 -13.53 1.55 10.87
C GLN A 54 -12.64 0.32 11.11
N GLN A 55 -12.17 0.23 12.35
CA GLN A 55 -12.08 -0.99 13.12
C GLN A 55 -11.88 -2.28 12.30
N GLY A 56 -10.64 -2.55 11.92
CA GLY A 56 -10.12 -3.91 11.91
C GLY A 56 -9.51 -4.20 13.28
N GLY A 57 -10.35 -4.34 14.30
CA GLY A 57 -9.93 -4.66 15.66
C GLY A 57 -9.27 -6.04 15.68
N PHE A 58 -7.96 -6.06 15.95
CA PHE A 58 -7.27 -7.23 16.45
C PHE A 58 -7.83 -7.53 17.85
N GLN A 59 -8.81 -8.43 17.92
CA GLN A 59 -9.28 -9.01 19.17
C GLN A 59 -8.33 -10.15 19.53
N GLY A 60 -7.47 -9.90 20.51
CA GLY A 60 -6.80 -10.97 21.23
C GLY A 60 -7.80 -11.73 22.09
N TYR A 61 -7.74 -13.06 22.03
CA TYR A 61 -7.78 -14.02 23.14
C TYR A 61 -7.06 -15.28 22.68
#